data_AF-A0A7J6WZU6-F1
#
_entry.id   AF-A0A7J6WZU6-F1
#
_cell.length_a   1.000
_cell.length_b   1.000
_cell.length_c   1.000
_cell.angle_alpha   90.00
_cell.angle_beta   90.00
_cell.angle_gamma   90.00
#
_symmetry.space_group_name_H-M   'P 1'
#
loop_
_entity.id
_entity.type
_entity.pdbx_description
1 polymer ?
#
loop_
_entity_poly.entity_id
_entity_poly.type
_entity_poly.pdbx_seq_one_letter_code
_entity_poly.pdbx_strand_id
1 'polypeptide(L)' 'MALAENSGLQPIETLSAVKSEQIKEKKPCCGIDCNDVGTHDMCEQNVFETQIGKQQHMLAATQVVKMILKIDVISPADY' A
#
# COMPACT_ATOMS: atom_id res chain seq x y z
N MET A 1 3.60 -3.91 3.93
CA MET A 1 3.74 -4.88 5.02
C MET A 1 2.41 -5.57 5.28
N ALA A 2 1.34 -4.82 5.57
CA ALA A 2 0.00 -5.38 5.87
C ALA A 2 -0.48 -6.54 4.96
N LEU A 3 -0.39 -6.43 3.63
CA LEU A 3 -0.83 -7.53 2.74
C LEU A 3 0.01 -8.81 2.93
N ALA A 4 1.33 -8.69 3.05
CA ALA A 4 2.20 -9.86 3.29
C ALA A 4 1.91 -10.49 4.66
N GLU A 5 1.70 -9.66 5.69
CA GLU A 5 1.32 -10.11 7.04
C GLU A 5 -0.01 -10.87 7.04
N ASN A 6 -1.01 -10.31 6.38
CA ASN A 6 -2.36 -10.90 6.30
C ASN A 6 -2.38 -12.21 5.49
N SER A 7 -1.41 -12.40 4.59
CA SER A 7 -1.26 -13.61 3.79
C SER A 7 -0.28 -14.63 4.40
N GLY A 8 0.22 -14.39 5.63
CA GLY A 8 1.14 -15.30 6.32
C GLY A 8 2.58 -15.30 5.78
N LEU A 9 2.94 -14.32 4.95
CA LEU A 9 4.28 -14.15 4.39
C LEU A 9 5.17 -13.31 5.32
N GLN A 10 6.49 -13.46 5.18
CA GLN A 10 7.46 -12.65 5.93
C GLN A 10 7.53 -11.22 5.35
N PRO A 11 7.04 -10.19 6.06
CA PRO A 11 6.71 -8.91 5.43
C PRO A 11 7.92 -8.13 4.93
N ILE A 12 9.05 -8.22 5.63
CA ILE A 12 10.28 -7.52 5.28
C ILE A 12 10.96 -8.19 4.08
N GLU A 13 11.03 -9.52 4.09
CA GLU A 13 11.68 -10.30 3.03
C GLU A 13 10.89 -10.20 1.72
N THR A 14 9.57 -10.48 1.77
CA THR A 14 8.70 -10.43 0.59
C THR A 14 8.69 -9.04 -0.03
N LEU A 15 8.57 -7.98 0.77
CA LEU A 15 8.53 -6.61 0.26
C LEU A 15 9.87 -6.17 -0.35
N SER A 16 10.98 -6.64 0.22
CA SER A 16 12.32 -6.39 -0.33
C SER A 16 12.56 -7.13 -1.64
N ALA A 17 12.09 -8.38 -1.74
CA ALA A 17 12.17 -9.17 -2.96
C ALA A 17 11.36 -8.54 -4.10
N VAL A 18 10.06 -8.27 -3.86
CA VAL A 18 9.15 -7.66 -4.84
C VAL A 18 9.65 -6.29 -5.30
N LYS A 19 10.13 -5.45 -4.38
CA LYS A 19 10.70 -4.14 -4.75
C LYS A 19 11.98 -4.27 -5.60
N SER A 20 12.82 -5.26 -5.29
CA SER A 20 14.04 -5.51 -6.06
C SER A 20 13.72 -5.98 -7.49
N GLU A 21 12.73 -6.85 -7.64
CA GLU A 21 12.21 -7.32 -8.93
C GLU A 21 11.63 -6.15 -9.75
N GLN A 22 10.77 -5.34 -9.11
CA GLN A 22 10.18 -4.14 -9.72
C GLN A 22 11.23 -3.20 -10.34
N ILE A 23 12.33 -2.96 -9.63
CA ILE A 23 13.40 -2.06 -10.08
C ILE A 23 14.24 -2.71 -11.19
N LYS A 24 14.60 -3.99 -11.03
CA LYS A 24 15.43 -4.73 -12.02
C LYS A 24 14.73 -4.86 -13.37
N GLU A 25 13.44 -5.20 -13.34
CA GLU A 25 12.65 -5.43 -14.54
C GLU A 25 11.98 -4.16 -15.08
N LYS A 26 12.05 -3.06 -14.33
CA LYS A 26 11.35 -1.80 -14.62
C LYS A 26 9.85 -1.99 -14.86
N LYS A 27 9.26 -2.97 -14.17
CA LYS A 27 7.87 -3.40 -14.33
C LYS A 27 7.00 -2.76 -13.25
N PRO A 28 6.10 -1.81 -13.58
CA PRO A 28 5.33 -1.08 -12.57
C PRO A 28 4.26 -1.94 -11.87
N CYS A 29 3.86 -3.07 -12.46
CA CYS A 29 2.74 -3.91 -12.00
C CYS A 29 3.14 -5.03 -11.02
N CYS A 30 4.34 -4.96 -10.44
CA CYS A 30 4.81 -5.93 -9.45
C CYS A 30 4.12 -5.71 -8.09
N GLY A 31 3.59 -6.76 -7.46
CA GLY A 31 2.83 -6.71 -6.21
C GLY A 31 3.02 -7.93 -5.32
N ILE A 32 2.37 -7.92 -4.15
CA ILE A 32 2.43 -9.03 -3.20
C ILE A 32 1.47 -10.13 -3.66
N ASP A 33 1.98 -11.33 -3.87
CA ASP A 33 1.15 -12.50 -4.17
C ASP A 33 0.41 -12.96 -2.92
N CYS A 34 -0.85 -12.56 -2.80
CA CYS A 34 -1.67 -12.91 -1.64
C CYS A 34 -2.40 -14.24 -1.80
N ASN A 35 -2.45 -14.78 -3.02
CA ASN A 35 -3.21 -15.98 -3.38
C ASN A 35 -2.31 -17.20 -3.62
N ASP A 36 -1.00 -17.07 -3.38
CA ASP A 36 0.01 -18.11 -3.59
C ASP A 36 -0.06 -18.74 -4.99
N VAL A 37 -0.19 -17.88 -6.00
CA VAL A 37 -0.27 -18.23 -7.43
C VAL A 37 1.13 -18.48 -8.01
N GLY A 38 2.18 -17.94 -7.38
CA GLY A 38 3.59 -18.10 -7.75
C GLY A 38 4.14 -17.01 -8.68
N THR A 39 3.38 -15.93 -8.93
CA THR A 39 3.81 -14.78 -9.75
C THR A 39 3.57 -13.47 -8.99
N HIS A 40 4.50 -12.51 -9.07
CA HIS A 40 4.31 -11.17 -8.51
C HIS A 40 3.67 -10.19 -9.49
N ASP A 41 3.33 -10.62 -10.72
CA ASP A 41 2.68 -9.75 -11.69
C ASP A 41 1.18 -9.62 -11.42
N MET A 42 0.76 -8.45 -10.94
CA MET A 42 -0.64 -8.16 -10.64
C MET A 42 -1.50 -8.09 -11.91
N CYS A 43 -0.91 -7.83 -13.09
CA CYS A 43 -1.63 -7.91 -14.36
C CYS A 43 -1.99 -9.36 -14.70
N GLU A 44 -1.07 -10.31 -14.52
CA GLU A 44 -1.32 -11.75 -14.75
C GLU A 44 -2.35 -12.29 -13.75
N GLN A 45 -2.30 -11.81 -12.50
CA GLN A 45 -3.29 -12.14 -11.48
C GLN A 45 -4.66 -11.45 -11.66
N ASN A 46 -4.83 -10.59 -12.66
CA ASN A 46 -6.03 -9.78 -12.89
C ASN A 46 -6.40 -8.86 -11.71
N VAL A 47 -5.42 -8.40 -10.94
CA VAL A 47 -5.60 -7.48 -9.82
C VAL A 47 -5.41 -6.05 -10.31
N PHE A 48 -6.53 -5.34 -10.50
CA PHE A 48 -6.55 -3.98 -11.02
C PHE A 48 -7.27 -3.00 -10.07
N GLU A 49 -6.81 -1.75 -10.07
CA GLU A 49 -7.44 -0.63 -9.38
C GLU A 49 -7.61 0.52 -10.37
N THR A 50 -8.69 1.31 -10.25
CA THR A 50 -8.87 2.47 -11.13
C THR A 50 -7.86 3.57 -10.77
N GLN A 51 -7.34 4.27 -11.78
CA GLN A 51 -6.39 5.37 -11.56
C GLN A 51 -6.99 6.47 -10.67
N ILE A 52 -8.27 6.79 -10.86
CA ILE A 52 -9.00 7.80 -10.08
C ILE A 52 -9.12 7.35 -8.61
N GLY A 53 -9.45 6.08 -8.37
CA GLY A 53 -9.50 5.52 -7.01
C GLY A 53 -8.16 5.66 -6.29
N LYS A 54 -7.06 5.32 -6.97
CA LYS A 54 -5.71 5.45 -6.37
C LYS A 54 -5.36 6.90 -6.03
N GLN A 55 -5.68 7.84 -6.90
CA GLN A 55 -5.47 9.27 -6.67
C GLN A 55 -6.27 9.75 -5.46
N GLN A 56 -7.55 9.37 -5.36
CA GLN A 56 -8.41 9.71 -4.23
C GLN A 56 -7.89 9.13 -2.92
N HIS A 57 -7.43 7.88 -2.90
CA HIS A 57 -6.83 7.26 -1.71
C HIS A 57 -5.61 8.06 -1.20
N MET A 58 -4.71 8.49 -2.09
CA MET A 58 -3.55 9.30 -1.68
C MET A 58 -3.94 10.70 -1.18
N LEU A 59 -4.92 11.34 -1.84
CA LEU A 59 -5.42 12.67 -1.45
C LEU A 59 -6.10 12.63 -0.08
N ALA A 60 -6.97 11.64 0.15
CA ALA A 60 -7.67 11.48 1.42
C ALA A 60 -6.69 11.21 2.58
N ALA A 61 -5.71 10.33 2.39
CA ALA A 61 -4.69 10.06 3.41
C ALA A 61 -3.88 11.33 3.74
N THR A 62 -3.46 12.08 2.73
CA THR A 62 -2.74 13.34 2.92
C THR A 62 -3.60 14.39 3.63
N GLN A 63 -4.88 14.47 3.30
CA GLN A 63 -5.82 15.39 3.94
C GLN A 63 -5.94 15.08 5.43
N VAL A 64 -6.12 13.81 5.81
CA VAL A 64 -6.22 13.40 7.21
C VAL A 64 -4.94 13.74 7.96
N VAL A 65 -3.75 13.43 7.42
CA VAL A 65 -2.47 13.77 8.04
C VAL A 65 -2.33 15.29 8.21
N LYS A 66 -2.69 16.08 7.20
CA LYS A 66 -2.67 17.55 7.28
C LYS A 66 -3.62 18.09 8.32
N MET A 67 -4.81 17.50 8.49
CA MET A 67 -5.75 17.89 9.54
C MET A 67 -5.17 17.61 10.91
N ILE A 68 -4.62 16.41 11.14
CA ILE A 68 -4.01 16.02 12.42
C ILE A 68 -2.84 16.94 12.78
N LEU A 69 -1.92 17.17 11.85
CA LEU A 69 -0.74 18.03 12.09
C LEU A 69 -1.07 19.51 12.30
N LYS A 70 -2.27 19.96 11.89
CA LYS A 70 -2.74 21.34 12.08
C LYS A 70 -3.38 21.58 13.44
N ILE A 71 -3.68 20.52 14.20
CA ILE A 71 -4.26 20.66 15.53
C ILE A 71 -3.17 21.19 16.47
N ASP A 72 -3.35 22.41 16.96
CA ASP A 72 -2.38 23.08 17.85
C ASP A 72 -2.70 22.83 19.34
N VAL A 73 -3.98 22.63 19.67
CA VAL A 73 -4.44 22.33 21.03
C VAL A 73 -5.51 21.26 20.98
N ILE A 74 -5.34 20.22 21.80
CA ILE A 74 -6.36 19.21 22.08
C ILE A 74 -6.86 19.49 23.49
N SER A 75 -7.86 20.36 23.62
CA SER A 75 -8.58 20.54 24.88
C SER A 75 -9.83 19.67 24.89
N PRO A 76 -10.05 18.83 25.91
CA PRO A 76 -11.39 18.33 26.17
C PRO A 76 -12.28 19.57 26.42
N ALA A 77 -13.48 19.57 25.86
CA ALA A 77 -14.46 20.59 26.22
C ALA A 77 -14.78 20.40 27.70
N ASP A 78 -14.20 21.24 28.57
CA ASP A 78 -14.52 21.26 29.99
C ASP A 78 -16.03 21.52 30.16
N TYR A 79 -16.66 20.69 30.99
CA TYR A 79 -18.07 20.75 31.39
C TYR A 79 -18.25 21.64 32.63
#